data_AF-A0A2K3UWF8-F1
#
_entry.id   AF-A0A2K3UWF8-F1
#
_cell.length_a   1.000
_cell.length_b   1.000
_cell.length_c   1.000
_cell.angle_alpha   90.00
_cell.angle_beta   90.00
_cell.angle_gamma   90.00
#
_symmetry.space_group_name_H-M   'P 1'
#
loop_
_entity.id
_entity.type
_entity.pdbx_description
1 polymer ?
#
loop_
_entity_poly.entity_id
_entity_poly.type
_entity_poly.pdbx_seq_one_letter_code
_entity_poly.pdbx_strand_id
1 'polypeptide(L)'
;MPHVRFVIPERPPHTPPGTLFLTGDHRGWSGDPAGWTFRLQGPGAVLDAELPDGALLGVKVRVLEPDGRVVEEGDRWGGRAPAHQAVIRGDTELTLELAGWQDERRGQGRPRRSAPPRETLTLPAPWGEQEVRLWWPQGAAPSGLPRLILHDGHNVFDEAPTFAGESWDAAGAASRLADQGHPCLIAALSVNEQRSRRYVPFAFDLNDFDPGADEYLDWILESLKPALFQRFGPLSPSRTALAGSSFGGLITLYAGLRDPGEYGTLGVFSPAIFPADFELLRWMESRSAQGTRVWLDMGDHEGDSLAGAAETVAITHDLAARLRPKVREVKLTIAPGHWHDEAAWRARFPDFLMWWLEGLGEAGLSPAPHPAD
;
A
#
# COMPACT_ATOMS: atom_id res chain seq x y z
N MET A 1 -19.31 -27.74 -5.05
CA MET A 1 -18.37 -26.60 -5.12
C MET A 1 -17.37 -26.93 -6.21
N PRO A 2 -16.85 -25.95 -6.96
CA PRO A 2 -15.75 -26.16 -7.90
C PRO A 2 -14.61 -27.03 -7.36
N HIS A 3 -14.12 -27.95 -8.18
CA HIS A 3 -12.89 -28.68 -7.88
C HIS A 3 -11.67 -27.84 -8.30
N VAL A 4 -10.80 -27.54 -7.35
CA VAL A 4 -9.58 -26.75 -7.58
C VAL A 4 -8.36 -27.62 -7.40
N ARG A 5 -7.54 -27.71 -8.44
CA ARG A 5 -6.28 -28.45 -8.44
C ARG A 5 -5.11 -27.48 -8.39
N PHE A 6 -4.35 -27.50 -7.31
CA PHE A 6 -3.10 -26.76 -7.18
C PHE A 6 -1.94 -27.63 -7.65
N VAL A 7 -1.12 -27.11 -8.55
CA VAL A 7 0.01 -27.82 -9.14
C VAL A 7 1.27 -27.01 -8.91
N ILE A 8 2.23 -27.62 -8.22
CA ILE A 8 3.63 -27.14 -8.18
C ILE A 8 4.36 -27.97 -9.24
N PRO A 9 4.75 -27.39 -10.39
CA PRO A 9 5.38 -28.15 -11.48
C PRO A 9 6.73 -28.73 -11.06
N GLU A 10 7.53 -27.90 -10.38
CA GLU A 10 8.86 -28.24 -9.89
C GLU A 10 9.11 -27.55 -8.56
N ARG A 11 9.69 -28.28 -7.60
CA ARG A 11 10.08 -27.72 -6.32
C ARG A 11 11.45 -27.04 -6.44
N PRO A 12 11.65 -25.84 -5.85
CA PRO A 12 12.94 -25.16 -5.91
C PRO A 12 14.09 -26.02 -5.38
N PRO A 13 15.32 -25.82 -5.89
CA PRO A 13 16.52 -26.35 -5.24
C PRO A 13 16.54 -25.98 -3.77
N HIS A 14 17.03 -26.89 -2.92
CA HIS A 14 17.10 -26.69 -1.46
C HIS A 14 15.74 -26.51 -0.76
N THR A 15 14.66 -27.05 -1.33
CA THR A 15 13.38 -27.15 -0.61
C THR A 15 13.57 -27.78 0.78
N PRO A 16 13.12 -27.12 1.86
CA PRO A 16 13.27 -27.65 3.21
C PRO A 16 12.63 -29.04 3.37
N PRO A 17 13.21 -29.94 4.18
CA PRO A 17 12.61 -31.24 4.44
C PRO A 17 11.36 -31.04 5.30
N GLY A 18 10.22 -31.64 4.91
CA GLY A 18 9.03 -31.53 5.73
C GLY A 18 7.74 -31.75 4.97
N THR A 19 6.63 -31.34 5.60
CA THR A 19 5.30 -31.41 5.02
C THR A 19 5.05 -30.14 4.23
N LEU A 20 4.94 -30.28 2.90
CA LEU A 20 4.56 -29.20 2.00
C LEU A 20 3.04 -28.98 2.06
N PHE A 21 2.59 -27.74 2.30
CA PHE A 21 1.17 -27.43 2.45
C PHE A 21 0.81 -26.06 1.88
N LEU A 22 -0.48 -25.89 1.55
CA LEU A 22 -1.04 -24.64 1.05
C LEU A 22 -1.67 -23.84 2.20
N THR A 23 -1.45 -22.52 2.20
CA THR A 23 -2.14 -21.57 3.06
C THR A 23 -2.63 -20.37 2.24
N GLY A 24 -3.44 -19.50 2.82
CA GLY A 24 -3.96 -18.31 2.15
C GLY A 24 -5.20 -17.74 2.82
N ASP A 25 -5.89 -16.85 2.11
CA ASP A 25 -7.06 -16.13 2.62
C ASP A 25 -8.18 -17.06 3.10
N HIS A 26 -8.47 -18.11 2.32
CA HIS A 26 -9.44 -19.16 2.64
C HIS A 26 -9.20 -19.90 3.97
N ARG A 27 -8.05 -19.68 4.64
CA ARG A 27 -7.68 -20.27 5.93
C ARG A 27 -7.15 -19.25 6.93
N GLY A 28 -7.31 -17.95 6.66
CA GLY A 28 -6.72 -16.89 7.48
C GLY A 28 -5.21 -17.06 7.66
N TRP A 29 -4.49 -17.49 6.61
CA TRP A 29 -3.04 -17.64 6.61
C TRP A 29 -2.47 -18.61 7.67
N SER A 30 -3.26 -19.62 8.07
CA SER A 30 -2.88 -20.63 9.07
C SER A 30 -1.54 -21.35 8.76
N GLY A 31 -0.78 -21.66 9.82
CA GLY A 31 0.44 -22.48 9.78
C GLY A 31 0.20 -23.98 9.96
N ASP A 32 -1.05 -24.41 10.16
CA ASP A 32 -1.41 -25.81 10.30
C ASP A 32 -1.52 -26.49 8.92
N PRO A 33 -0.78 -27.58 8.63
CA PRO A 33 -0.89 -28.29 7.37
C PRO A 33 -2.17 -29.13 7.22
N ALA A 34 -2.92 -29.41 8.30
CA ALA A 34 -4.02 -30.36 8.28
C ALA A 34 -5.08 -30.04 7.19
N GLY A 35 -5.35 -31.03 6.34
CA GLY A 35 -6.31 -30.94 5.23
C GLY A 35 -5.79 -30.21 3.97
N TRP A 36 -4.57 -29.67 3.99
CA TRP A 36 -4.02 -28.85 2.92
C TRP A 36 -2.59 -29.25 2.54
N THR A 37 -2.28 -30.54 2.66
CA THR A 37 -0.96 -31.08 2.33
C THR A 37 -0.87 -31.46 0.86
N PHE A 38 0.25 -31.11 0.24
CA PHE A 38 0.53 -31.52 -1.14
C PHE A 38 0.99 -32.98 -1.19
N ARG A 39 0.52 -33.70 -2.19
CA ARG A 39 1.03 -35.02 -2.57
C ARG A 39 2.15 -34.85 -3.59
N LEU A 40 3.33 -35.38 -3.29
CA LEU A 40 4.48 -35.32 -4.19
C LEU A 40 4.19 -36.08 -5.50
N GLN A 41 4.59 -35.48 -6.63
CA GLN A 41 4.43 -36.06 -7.97
C GLN A 41 5.68 -35.74 -8.79
N GLY A 42 6.65 -36.66 -8.77
CA GLY A 42 7.96 -36.45 -9.42
C GLY A 42 8.74 -35.28 -8.81
N PRO A 43 9.24 -34.32 -9.61
CA PRO A 43 9.90 -33.13 -9.08
C PRO A 43 8.92 -32.15 -8.40
N GLY A 44 7.64 -32.21 -8.76
CA GLY A 44 6.59 -31.33 -8.30
C GLY A 44 5.69 -31.91 -7.20
N ALA A 45 4.54 -31.27 -7.01
CA ALA A 45 3.52 -31.72 -6.07
C ALA A 45 2.12 -31.22 -6.46
N VAL A 46 1.08 -31.92 -6.02
CA VAL A 46 -0.32 -31.58 -6.33
C VAL A 46 -1.19 -31.61 -5.08
N LEU A 47 -2.18 -30.73 -5.04
CA LEU A 47 -3.21 -30.68 -3.99
C LEU A 47 -4.56 -30.43 -4.65
N ASP A 48 -5.56 -31.19 -4.26
CA ASP A 48 -6.92 -31.07 -4.76
C ASP A 48 -7.81 -30.59 -3.59
N ALA A 49 -8.65 -29.59 -3.84
CA ALA A 49 -9.56 -29.02 -2.85
C ALA A 49 -10.89 -28.58 -3.50
N GLU A 50 -11.92 -28.38 -2.68
CA GLU A 50 -13.16 -27.76 -3.13
C GLU A 50 -13.24 -26.31 -2.61
N LEU A 51 -13.45 -25.35 -3.50
CA LEU A 51 -13.55 -23.93 -3.16
C LEU A 51 -14.79 -23.31 -3.79
N PRO A 52 -15.40 -22.28 -3.18
CA PRO A 52 -16.58 -21.62 -3.74
C PRO A 52 -16.31 -21.02 -5.13
N ASP A 53 -17.31 -21.08 -6.00
CA ASP A 53 -17.27 -20.35 -7.27
C ASP A 53 -17.22 -18.84 -7.01
N GLY A 54 -16.39 -18.12 -7.74
CA GLY A 54 -16.15 -16.70 -7.54
C GLY A 54 -15.29 -16.36 -6.31
N ALA A 55 -14.68 -17.33 -5.63
CA ALA A 55 -13.71 -17.07 -4.58
C ALA A 55 -12.49 -16.32 -5.14
N LEU A 56 -12.02 -15.31 -4.40
CA LEU A 56 -10.79 -14.60 -4.64
C LEU A 56 -9.74 -15.16 -3.68
N LEU A 57 -8.65 -15.68 -4.23
CA LEU A 57 -7.64 -16.40 -3.46
C LEU A 57 -6.28 -15.74 -3.62
N GLY A 58 -5.75 -15.20 -2.53
CA GLY A 58 -4.31 -15.14 -2.29
C GLY A 58 -3.86 -16.41 -1.58
N VAL A 59 -2.93 -17.15 -2.18
CA VAL A 59 -2.37 -18.37 -1.58
C VAL A 59 -0.86 -18.37 -1.59
N LYS A 60 -0.29 -19.07 -0.61
CA LYS A 60 1.13 -19.36 -0.52
C LYS A 60 1.42 -20.79 -0.16
N VAL A 61 2.60 -21.25 -0.56
CA VAL A 61 3.13 -22.56 -0.20
C VAL A 61 4.07 -22.44 1.00
N ARG A 62 3.91 -23.37 1.95
CA ARG A 62 4.73 -23.47 3.17
C ARG A 62 5.24 -24.89 3.37
N VAL A 63 6.32 -25.03 4.12
CA VAL A 63 6.83 -26.31 4.63
C VAL A 63 6.81 -26.28 6.15
N LEU A 64 6.19 -27.30 6.75
CA LEU A 64 6.35 -27.61 8.17
C LEU A 64 7.50 -28.60 8.32
N GLU A 65 8.60 -28.15 8.93
CA GLU A 65 9.80 -28.95 9.17
C GLU A 65 9.61 -29.89 10.39
N PRO A 66 10.42 -30.96 10.52
CA PRO A 66 10.32 -31.91 11.63
C PRO A 66 10.51 -31.30 13.02
N ASP A 67 11.18 -30.16 13.12
CA ASP A 67 11.40 -29.41 14.37
C ASP A 67 10.23 -28.47 14.73
N GLY A 68 9.19 -28.44 13.89
CA GLY A 68 8.01 -27.59 14.06
C GLY A 68 8.13 -26.20 13.45
N ARG A 69 9.26 -25.84 12.83
CA ARG A 69 9.41 -24.57 12.13
C ARG A 69 8.58 -24.56 10.85
N VAL A 70 7.94 -23.43 10.56
CA VAL A 70 7.21 -23.20 9.32
C VAL A 70 8.02 -22.25 8.44
N VAL A 71 8.37 -22.71 7.24
CA VAL A 71 9.08 -21.93 6.22
C VAL A 71 8.13 -21.62 5.08
N GLU A 72 8.03 -20.36 4.68
CA GLU A 72 7.18 -19.91 3.58
C GLU A 72 7.99 -19.75 2.30
N GLU A 73 7.33 -19.94 1.15
CA GLU A 73 7.91 -19.63 -0.14
C GLU A 73 8.43 -18.18 -0.19
N GLY A 74 9.47 -17.99 -0.99
CA GLY A 74 10.19 -16.73 -1.07
C GLY A 74 10.69 -16.43 -2.48
N ASP A 75 11.29 -15.26 -2.63
CA ASP A 75 12.01 -14.92 -3.84
C ASP A 75 13.34 -15.69 -3.94
N ARG A 76 14.02 -15.58 -5.08
CA ARG A 76 15.33 -16.24 -5.31
C ARG A 76 16.46 -15.74 -4.39
N TRP A 77 16.24 -14.64 -3.68
CA TRP A 77 17.17 -14.01 -2.74
C TRP A 77 16.82 -14.31 -1.28
N GLY A 78 15.90 -15.26 -1.02
CA GLY A 78 15.50 -15.64 0.33
C GLY A 78 14.58 -14.62 1.01
N GLY A 79 14.08 -13.65 0.27
CA GLY A 79 13.10 -12.66 0.71
C GLY A 79 11.68 -13.17 0.54
N ARG A 80 10.71 -12.35 0.94
CA ARG A 80 9.29 -12.64 0.74
C ARG A 80 8.95 -12.60 -0.76
N ALA A 81 8.06 -13.48 -1.19
CA ALA A 81 7.41 -13.39 -2.50
C ALA A 81 5.94 -12.94 -2.34
N PRO A 82 5.34 -12.31 -3.37
CA PRO A 82 3.90 -12.10 -3.44
C PRO A 82 3.12 -13.41 -3.30
N ALA A 83 1.86 -13.31 -2.90
CA ALA A 83 0.95 -14.44 -2.97
C ALA A 83 0.60 -14.78 -4.42
N HIS A 84 0.32 -16.04 -4.69
CA HIS A 84 -0.33 -16.46 -5.93
C HIS A 84 -1.80 -16.04 -5.86
N GLN A 85 -2.26 -15.35 -6.88
CA GLN A 85 -3.61 -14.79 -6.95
C GLN A 85 -4.46 -15.51 -7.98
N ALA A 86 -5.69 -15.89 -7.61
CA ALA A 86 -6.60 -16.59 -8.49
C ALA A 86 -8.06 -16.26 -8.22
N VAL A 87 -8.85 -16.25 -9.30
CA VAL A 87 -10.32 -16.20 -9.25
C VAL A 87 -10.84 -17.59 -9.60
N ILE A 88 -11.58 -18.21 -8.69
CA ILE A 88 -12.16 -19.54 -8.95
C ILE A 88 -13.37 -19.41 -9.86
N ARG A 89 -13.38 -20.15 -10.98
CA ARG A 89 -14.48 -20.19 -11.95
C ARG A 89 -14.69 -21.62 -12.45
N GLY A 90 -15.69 -22.30 -11.91
CA GLY A 90 -15.85 -23.73 -12.13
C GLY A 90 -14.58 -24.50 -11.79
N ASP A 91 -14.46 -25.73 -12.30
CA ASP A 91 -13.26 -26.52 -12.08
C ASP A 91 -12.03 -25.80 -12.62
N THR A 92 -11.04 -25.59 -11.75
CA THR A 92 -9.90 -24.71 -12.00
C THR A 92 -8.60 -25.45 -11.67
N GLU A 93 -7.59 -25.34 -12.53
CA GLU A 93 -6.22 -25.76 -12.22
C GLU A 93 -5.35 -24.51 -12.02
N LEU A 94 -4.67 -24.43 -10.87
CA LEU A 94 -3.79 -23.33 -10.50
C LEU A 94 -2.34 -23.81 -10.43
N THR A 95 -1.51 -23.28 -11.32
CA THR A 95 -0.08 -23.54 -11.31
C THR A 95 0.62 -22.57 -10.35
N LEU A 96 1.38 -23.12 -9.41
CA LEU A 96 2.12 -22.40 -8.38
C LEU A 96 3.62 -22.47 -8.68
N GLU A 97 4.15 -21.42 -9.27
CA GLU A 97 5.58 -21.31 -9.61
C GLU A 97 6.38 -20.79 -8.40
N LEU A 98 7.20 -21.65 -7.82
CA LEU A 98 7.98 -21.31 -6.63
C LEU A 98 9.37 -20.80 -7.03
N ALA A 99 9.72 -19.56 -6.66
CA ALA A 99 11.04 -19.00 -6.95
C ALA A 99 12.12 -19.46 -5.94
N GLY A 100 11.72 -19.82 -4.73
CA GLY A 100 12.62 -20.15 -3.62
C GLY A 100 11.88 -20.23 -2.29
N TRP A 101 12.65 -20.15 -1.21
CA TRP A 101 12.17 -20.22 0.17
C TRP A 101 12.74 -19.04 0.97
N GLN A 102 11.97 -18.51 1.92
CA GLN A 102 12.46 -17.47 2.81
C GLN A 102 13.60 -17.99 3.68
N ASP A 103 14.68 -17.20 3.78
CA ASP A 103 15.85 -17.55 4.58
C ASP A 103 16.51 -16.31 5.21
N GLU A 104 17.68 -16.50 5.83
CA GLU A 104 18.41 -15.44 6.55
C GLU A 104 18.88 -14.29 5.64
N ARG A 105 18.98 -14.50 4.33
CA ARG A 105 19.30 -13.43 3.38
C ARG A 105 18.18 -12.40 3.33
N ARG A 106 16.92 -12.77 3.59
CA ARG A 106 15.77 -11.85 3.65
C ARG A 106 15.66 -10.93 2.43
N GLY A 107 16.04 -11.41 1.24
CA GLY A 107 16.01 -10.64 -0.01
C GLY A 107 17.27 -9.79 -0.26
N GLN A 108 18.28 -9.85 0.62
CA GLN A 108 19.55 -9.15 0.42
C GLN A 108 20.20 -9.56 -0.91
N GLY A 109 20.65 -8.58 -1.67
CA GLY A 109 21.21 -8.79 -3.02
C GLY A 109 20.17 -8.78 -4.14
N ARG A 110 18.88 -8.63 -3.83
CA ARG A 110 17.86 -8.37 -4.85
C ARG A 110 18.17 -7.06 -5.61
N PRO A 111 18.22 -7.07 -6.95
CA PRO A 111 18.34 -5.85 -7.74
C PRO A 111 17.18 -4.90 -7.44
N ARG A 112 17.53 -3.63 -7.21
CA ARG A 112 16.55 -2.56 -7.01
C ARG A 112 16.01 -2.08 -8.37
N ARG A 113 14.72 -1.78 -8.44
CA ARG A 113 14.03 -1.17 -9.57
C ARG A 113 14.30 0.34 -9.66
N SER A 114 14.50 0.99 -8.52
CA SER A 114 14.73 2.43 -8.43
C SER A 114 15.84 2.80 -7.47
N ALA A 115 16.28 4.05 -7.54
CA ALA A 115 17.20 4.63 -6.57
C ALA A 115 16.58 4.64 -5.15
N PRO A 116 17.39 4.43 -4.09
CA PRO A 116 16.94 4.60 -2.71
C PRO A 116 16.55 6.03 -2.36
N PRO A 117 15.89 6.25 -1.21
CA PRO A 117 15.84 7.57 -0.60
C PRO A 117 17.24 8.16 -0.44
N ARG A 118 17.32 9.49 -0.49
CA ARG A 118 18.59 10.25 -0.45
C ARG A 118 18.96 10.69 0.96
N GLU A 119 17.96 10.88 1.81
CA GLU A 119 18.11 11.37 3.18
C GLU A 119 17.05 10.72 4.09
N THR A 120 17.41 10.51 5.35
CA THR A 120 16.46 10.13 6.40
C THR A 120 16.52 11.20 7.49
N LEU A 121 15.38 11.79 7.82
CA LEU A 121 15.24 12.63 9.01
C LEU A 121 14.70 11.79 10.15
N THR A 122 15.17 12.08 11.36
CA THR A 122 14.60 11.53 12.59
C THR A 122 13.97 12.68 13.35
N LEU A 123 12.67 12.57 13.61
CA LEU A 123 11.89 13.62 14.27
C LEU A 123 11.25 13.07 15.55
N PRO A 124 11.27 13.83 16.66
CA PRO A 124 10.57 13.41 17.87
C PRO A 124 9.06 13.40 17.64
N ALA A 125 8.38 12.44 18.24
CA ALA A 125 6.92 12.39 18.32
C ALA A 125 6.49 11.94 19.73
N PRO A 126 5.24 12.18 20.15
CA PRO A 126 4.73 11.71 21.44
C PRO A 126 4.87 10.19 21.68
N TRP A 127 5.03 9.40 20.61
CA TRP A 127 5.23 7.95 20.65
C TRP A 127 6.64 7.49 20.29
N GLY A 128 7.62 8.38 20.41
CA GLY A 128 9.02 8.13 20.14
C GLY A 128 9.49 8.64 18.78
N GLU A 129 10.78 8.57 18.55
CA GLU A 129 11.43 9.05 17.33
C GLU A 129 10.85 8.39 16.07
N GLN A 130 10.55 9.22 15.07
CA GLN A 130 9.98 8.80 13.79
C GLN A 130 10.97 9.07 12.66
N GLU A 131 11.21 8.04 11.85
CA GLU A 131 12.00 8.16 10.63
C GLU A 131 11.14 8.63 9.45
N VAL A 132 11.63 9.67 8.78
CA VAL A 132 11.04 10.25 7.58
C VAL A 132 12.05 10.07 6.45
N ARG A 133 11.70 9.24 5.48
CA ARG A 133 12.58 8.89 4.37
C ARG A 133 12.29 9.81 3.19
N LEU A 134 13.32 10.52 2.74
CA LEU A 134 13.19 11.59 1.74
C LEU A 134 13.80 11.18 0.41
N TRP A 135 13.06 11.44 -0.66
CA TRP A 135 13.51 11.21 -2.03
C TRP A 135 13.17 12.39 -2.93
N TRP A 136 14.07 12.71 -3.86
CA TRP A 136 13.85 13.66 -4.95
C TRP A 136 14.76 13.26 -6.13
N PRO A 137 14.40 13.61 -7.38
CA PRO A 137 15.14 13.18 -8.56
C PRO A 137 16.59 13.70 -8.54
N GLN A 138 17.49 12.92 -9.13
CA GLN A 138 18.88 13.33 -9.28
C GLN A 138 18.97 14.56 -10.21
N GLY A 139 19.85 15.51 -9.87
CA GLY A 139 20.03 16.73 -10.66
C GLY A 139 18.98 17.84 -10.41
N ALA A 140 17.89 17.56 -9.70
CA ALA A 140 16.93 18.58 -9.27
C ALA A 140 17.29 19.17 -7.91
N ALA A 141 17.12 20.48 -7.74
CA ALA A 141 17.12 21.12 -6.44
C ALA A 141 15.82 20.73 -5.71
N PRO A 142 15.87 20.19 -4.48
CA PRO A 142 14.66 19.80 -3.76
C PRO A 142 13.83 20.99 -3.27
N SER A 143 14.43 22.17 -3.19
CA SER A 143 13.74 23.41 -2.80
C SER A 143 12.68 23.78 -3.85
N GLY A 144 11.47 24.04 -3.38
CA GLY A 144 10.35 24.43 -4.23
C GLY A 144 9.77 23.33 -5.12
N LEU A 145 10.15 22.06 -4.97
CA LEU A 145 9.45 20.95 -5.62
C LEU A 145 8.09 20.69 -4.94
N PRO A 146 7.03 20.29 -5.67
CA PRO A 146 5.82 19.74 -5.06
C PRO A 146 6.15 18.60 -4.10
N ARG A 147 5.46 18.54 -2.95
CA ARG A 147 5.74 17.55 -1.89
C ARG A 147 4.63 16.54 -1.78
N LEU A 148 4.99 15.26 -1.87
CA LEU A 148 4.12 14.15 -1.53
C LEU A 148 4.54 13.61 -0.16
N ILE A 149 3.64 13.69 0.81
CA ILE A 149 3.73 12.96 2.06
C ILE A 149 3.03 11.62 1.85
N LEU A 150 3.77 10.51 1.99
CA LEU A 150 3.28 9.17 1.69
C LEU A 150 3.38 8.29 2.94
N HIS A 151 2.24 7.76 3.37
CA HIS A 151 2.16 6.81 4.49
C HIS A 151 2.88 5.48 4.17
N ASP A 152 3.10 4.65 5.19
CA ASP A 152 3.71 3.33 5.07
C ASP A 152 5.11 3.31 4.43
N GLY A 153 5.98 4.25 4.87
CA GLY A 153 7.31 4.47 4.32
C GLY A 153 8.26 3.27 4.31
N HIS A 154 7.94 2.18 5.01
CA HIS A 154 8.65 0.91 4.94
C HIS A 154 8.40 0.16 3.61
N ASN A 155 7.26 0.38 2.94
CA ASN A 155 6.89 -0.25 1.66
C ASN A 155 6.88 0.70 0.46
N VAL A 156 7.19 1.99 0.66
CA VAL A 156 7.15 3.02 -0.39
C VAL A 156 8.23 2.86 -1.44
N PHE A 157 9.46 2.52 -1.02
CA PHE A 157 10.62 2.44 -1.90
C PHE A 157 11.02 1.00 -2.19
N ASP A 158 11.66 0.78 -3.33
CA ASP A 158 12.12 -0.56 -3.70
C ASP A 158 13.45 -0.94 -3.04
N GLU A 159 13.38 -1.31 -1.77
CA GLU A 159 14.51 -1.82 -1.00
C GLU A 159 14.20 -3.20 -0.41
N ALA A 160 15.25 -4.00 -0.21
CA ALA A 160 15.15 -5.26 0.50
C ALA A 160 15.53 -5.06 1.97
N PRO A 161 14.82 -5.69 2.92
CA PRO A 161 13.65 -6.56 2.74
C PRO A 161 12.36 -5.78 2.43
N THR A 162 11.43 -6.40 1.70
CA THR A 162 10.06 -5.92 1.52
C THR A 162 9.11 -6.64 2.49
N PHE A 163 8.08 -5.95 3.01
CA PHE A 163 7.15 -6.56 3.97
C PHE A 163 6.23 -7.62 3.34
N ALA A 164 5.77 -7.38 2.12
CA ALA A 164 4.84 -8.27 1.39
C ALA A 164 5.48 -9.00 0.20
N GLY A 165 6.81 -8.84 0.00
CA GLY A 165 7.49 -9.28 -1.21
C GLY A 165 7.54 -8.22 -2.31
N GLU A 166 6.69 -7.19 -2.24
CA GLU A 166 6.66 -6.07 -3.18
C GLU A 166 6.66 -4.71 -2.46
N SER A 167 6.81 -3.65 -3.25
CA SER A 167 6.81 -2.25 -2.81
C SER A 167 6.09 -1.38 -3.83
N TRP A 168 5.77 -0.15 -3.44
CA TRP A 168 5.15 0.83 -4.33
C TRP A 168 6.07 1.27 -5.47
N ASP A 169 7.39 1.08 -5.33
CA ASP A 169 8.40 1.64 -6.25
C ASP A 169 8.16 3.14 -6.53
N ALA A 170 7.81 3.90 -5.49
CA ALA A 170 7.37 5.29 -5.64
C ALA A 170 8.47 6.19 -6.23
N ALA A 171 9.74 5.92 -5.87
CA ALA A 171 10.89 6.59 -6.48
C ALA A 171 11.04 6.27 -7.97
N GLY A 172 10.79 5.03 -8.40
CA GLY A 172 10.81 4.65 -9.81
C GLY A 172 9.73 5.39 -10.60
N ALA A 173 8.51 5.44 -10.08
CA ALA A 173 7.42 6.21 -10.67
C ALA A 173 7.76 7.70 -10.76
N ALA A 174 8.15 8.32 -9.66
CA ALA A 174 8.47 9.74 -9.61
C ALA A 174 9.70 10.11 -10.45
N SER A 175 10.70 9.23 -10.59
CA SER A 175 11.85 9.45 -11.47
C SER A 175 11.42 9.53 -12.93
N ARG A 176 10.56 8.61 -13.39
CA ARG A 176 10.05 8.63 -14.78
C ARG A 176 9.25 9.90 -15.08
N LEU A 177 8.48 10.38 -14.13
CA LEU A 177 7.71 11.63 -14.27
C LEU A 177 8.62 12.86 -14.21
N ALA A 178 9.68 12.83 -13.39
CA ALA A 178 10.69 13.89 -13.38
C ALA A 178 11.38 14.03 -14.75
N ASP A 179 11.71 12.91 -15.41
CA ASP A 179 12.27 12.90 -16.77
C ASP A 179 11.31 13.49 -17.81
N GLN A 180 10.01 13.50 -17.52
CA GLN A 180 8.96 14.10 -18.34
C GLN A 180 8.66 15.57 -17.98
N GLY A 181 9.41 16.16 -17.04
CA GLY A 181 9.23 17.56 -16.62
C GLY A 181 8.30 17.74 -15.41
N HIS A 182 7.94 16.66 -14.71
CA HIS A 182 7.08 16.68 -13.53
C HIS A 182 7.83 16.18 -12.27
N PRO A 183 8.86 16.90 -11.78
CA PRO A 183 9.60 16.49 -10.60
C PRO A 183 8.80 16.73 -9.32
N CYS A 184 8.97 15.85 -8.33
CA CYS A 184 8.44 16.02 -6.98
C CYS A 184 9.42 15.53 -5.92
N LEU A 185 9.19 15.94 -4.67
CA LEU A 185 9.84 15.40 -3.48
C LEU A 185 8.86 14.46 -2.76
N ILE A 186 9.33 13.29 -2.37
CA ILE A 186 8.57 12.32 -1.57
C ILE A 186 9.12 12.32 -0.15
N ALA A 187 8.25 12.50 0.83
CA ALA A 187 8.50 12.28 2.25
C ALA A 187 7.69 11.06 2.70
N ALA A 188 8.35 9.92 2.85
CA ALA A 188 7.70 8.67 3.23
C ALA A 188 7.76 8.46 4.75
N LEU A 189 6.60 8.19 5.35
CA LEU A 189 6.41 8.11 6.79
C LEU A 189 6.37 6.65 7.23
N SER A 190 7.45 6.18 7.85
CA SER A 190 7.42 4.86 8.49
C SER A 190 6.43 4.88 9.65
N VAL A 191 5.70 3.79 9.83
CA VAL A 191 4.82 3.57 10.98
C VAL A 191 5.23 2.26 11.64
N ASN A 192 5.20 2.22 12.96
CA ASN A 192 5.56 1.05 13.75
C ASN A 192 4.34 0.14 13.97
N GLU A 193 4.43 -0.81 14.91
CA GLU A 193 3.37 -1.76 15.26
C GLU A 193 2.03 -1.08 15.65
N GLN A 194 2.04 0.22 15.94
CA GLN A 194 0.85 1.02 16.27
C GLN A 194 0.12 1.55 15.01
N ARG A 195 0.34 0.98 13.82
CA ARG A 195 -0.27 1.44 12.55
C ARG A 195 -1.78 1.66 12.66
N SER A 196 -2.51 0.67 13.17
CA SER A 196 -3.97 0.74 13.32
C SER A 196 -4.38 1.88 14.25
N ARG A 197 -3.69 2.03 15.39
CA ARG A 197 -3.89 3.16 16.31
C ARG A 197 -3.62 4.51 15.67
N ARG A 198 -2.60 4.62 14.83
CA ARG A 198 -2.21 5.88 14.16
C ARG A 198 -3.07 6.24 12.96
N TYR A 199 -3.65 5.26 12.28
CA TYR A 199 -4.37 5.50 11.01
C TYR A 199 -5.89 5.39 11.12
N VAL A 200 -6.42 4.70 12.14
CA VAL A 200 -7.86 4.60 12.35
C VAL A 200 -8.31 5.64 13.38
N PRO A 201 -9.07 6.67 12.99
CA PRO A 201 -9.46 7.76 13.88
C PRO A 201 -10.66 7.44 14.79
N PHE A 202 -11.16 6.21 14.73
CA PHE A 202 -12.33 5.76 15.48
C PHE A 202 -11.97 4.53 16.31
N ALA A 203 -12.62 4.36 17.46
CA ALA A 203 -12.41 3.20 18.31
C ALA A 203 -12.82 1.90 17.58
N PHE A 204 -11.91 0.94 17.48
CA PHE A 204 -12.07 -0.31 16.74
C PHE A 204 -11.17 -1.40 17.32
N ASP A 205 -11.51 -2.69 17.12
CA ASP A 205 -10.79 -3.81 17.73
C ASP A 205 -9.27 -3.76 17.46
N LEU A 206 -8.86 -3.42 16.22
CA LEU A 206 -7.44 -3.38 15.85
C LEU A 206 -6.64 -2.21 16.44
N ASN A 207 -7.29 -1.25 17.10
CA ASN A 207 -6.60 -0.19 17.84
C ASN A 207 -6.89 -0.22 19.34
N ASP A 208 -7.34 -1.37 19.87
CA ASP A 208 -7.70 -1.54 21.28
C ASP A 208 -8.74 -0.51 21.77
N PHE A 209 -9.57 0.00 20.85
CA PHE A 209 -10.53 1.08 21.10
C PHE A 209 -9.92 2.41 21.57
N ASP A 210 -8.62 2.63 21.34
CA ASP A 210 -7.89 3.85 21.69
C ASP A 210 -7.30 4.53 20.43
N PRO A 211 -8.09 5.32 19.68
CA PRO A 211 -7.63 5.94 18.44
C PRO A 211 -6.59 7.04 18.71
N GLY A 212 -5.40 6.90 18.10
CA GLY A 212 -4.29 7.87 18.17
C GLY A 212 -4.03 8.59 16.85
N ALA A 213 -5.02 8.64 15.97
CA ALA A 213 -4.93 9.26 14.65
C ALA A 213 -4.82 10.78 14.72
N ASP A 214 -5.51 11.41 15.66
CA ASP A 214 -5.41 12.86 15.81
C ASP A 214 -4.01 13.28 16.25
N GLU A 215 -3.42 12.59 17.23
CA GLU A 215 -2.03 12.80 17.65
C GLU A 215 -1.04 12.62 16.47
N TYR A 216 -1.31 11.63 15.60
CA TYR A 216 -0.49 11.36 14.42
C TYR A 216 -0.50 12.52 13.44
N LEU A 217 -1.68 13.05 13.15
CA LEU A 217 -1.85 14.16 12.22
C LEU A 217 -1.37 15.48 12.81
N ASP A 218 -1.52 15.69 14.11
CA ASP A 218 -1.00 16.86 14.80
C ASP A 218 0.54 16.89 14.72
N TRP A 219 1.21 15.75 14.92
CA TRP A 219 2.65 15.64 14.67
C TRP A 219 3.04 15.94 13.21
N ILE A 220 2.22 15.52 12.23
CA ILE A 220 2.49 15.87 10.83
C ILE A 220 2.47 17.41 10.66
N LEU A 221 1.48 18.08 11.22
CA LEU A 221 1.31 19.53 11.07
C LEU A 221 2.33 20.34 11.89
N GLU A 222 2.65 19.89 13.10
CA GLU A 222 3.44 20.65 14.07
C GLU A 222 4.93 20.30 14.04
N SER A 223 5.30 19.13 13.52
CA SER A 223 6.70 18.66 13.49
C SER A 223 7.18 18.39 12.07
N LEU A 224 6.51 17.50 11.33
CA LEU A 224 6.98 17.10 10.00
C LEU A 224 6.95 18.25 8.99
N LYS A 225 5.79 18.91 8.82
CA LYS A 225 5.65 20.00 7.84
C LYS A 225 6.61 21.16 8.14
N PRO A 226 6.80 21.61 9.40
CA PRO A 226 7.83 22.59 9.76
C PRO A 226 9.26 22.12 9.47
N ALA A 227 9.60 20.85 9.73
CA ALA A 227 10.92 20.32 9.39
C ALA A 227 11.16 20.33 7.86
N LEU A 228 10.17 19.92 7.07
CA LEU A 228 10.23 20.00 5.60
C LEU A 228 10.29 21.45 5.11
N PHE A 229 9.58 22.38 5.77
CA PHE A 229 9.66 23.80 5.51
C PHE A 229 11.08 24.33 5.72
N GLN A 230 11.70 24.02 6.86
CA GLN A 230 13.06 24.51 7.16
C GLN A 230 14.09 23.92 6.21
N ARG A 231 13.92 22.65 5.83
CA ARG A 231 14.87 21.94 4.97
C ARG A 231 14.77 22.31 3.50
N PHE A 232 13.55 22.52 2.99
CA PHE A 232 13.27 22.65 1.55
C PHE A 232 12.48 23.91 1.18
N GLY A 233 12.24 24.82 2.13
CA GLY A 233 11.49 26.05 1.96
C GLY A 233 9.96 25.92 2.17
N PRO A 234 9.22 27.03 2.22
CA PRO A 234 7.76 27.03 2.22
C PRO A 234 7.17 26.39 0.97
N LEU A 235 6.00 25.78 1.11
CA LEU A 235 5.10 25.46 -0.01
C LEU A 235 3.67 25.83 0.36
N SER A 236 2.91 26.26 -0.64
CA SER A 236 1.47 26.38 -0.49
C SER A 236 0.83 25.00 -0.31
N PRO A 237 -0.31 24.92 0.39
CA PRO A 237 -1.08 23.69 0.50
C PRO A 237 -1.40 23.06 -0.86
N SER A 238 -1.68 23.88 -1.89
CA SER A 238 -1.94 23.42 -3.25
C SER A 238 -0.84 22.56 -3.85
N ARG A 239 0.42 22.70 -3.39
CA ARG A 239 1.60 21.94 -3.85
C ARG A 239 2.00 20.82 -2.91
N THR A 240 1.20 20.54 -1.90
CA THR A 240 1.41 19.43 -0.95
C THR A 240 0.30 18.40 -1.12
N ALA A 241 0.69 17.16 -1.40
CA ALA A 241 -0.20 16.01 -1.40
C ALA A 241 0.05 15.12 -0.18
N LEU A 242 -1.03 14.50 0.31
CA LEU A 242 -0.99 13.41 1.28
C LEU A 242 -1.56 12.16 0.63
N ALA A 243 -0.93 11.00 0.81
CA ALA A 243 -1.44 9.76 0.22
C ALA A 243 -1.12 8.52 1.07
N GLY A 244 -1.92 7.48 0.88
CA GLY A 244 -1.73 6.17 1.48
C GLY A 244 -2.76 5.15 0.98
N SER A 245 -2.57 3.89 1.36
CA SER A 245 -3.49 2.80 1.02
C SER A 245 -4.15 2.16 2.23
N SER A 246 -5.33 1.54 2.06
CA SER A 246 -6.01 0.83 3.13
C SER A 246 -6.31 1.79 4.30
N PHE A 247 -5.85 1.51 5.53
CA PHE A 247 -5.91 2.49 6.62
C PHE A 247 -5.11 3.78 6.32
N GLY A 248 -4.05 3.72 5.54
CA GLY A 248 -3.34 4.89 5.01
C GLY A 248 -4.24 5.75 4.10
N GLY A 249 -5.15 5.14 3.35
CA GLY A 249 -6.17 5.86 2.56
C GLY A 249 -7.26 6.47 3.45
N LEU A 250 -7.71 5.73 4.47
CA LEU A 250 -8.65 6.20 5.49
C LEU A 250 -8.11 7.47 6.19
N ILE A 251 -6.89 7.41 6.73
CA ILE A 251 -6.29 8.54 7.44
C ILE A 251 -6.00 9.73 6.51
N THR A 252 -5.61 9.46 5.26
CA THR A 252 -5.41 10.50 4.24
C THR A 252 -6.70 11.29 4.03
N LEU A 253 -7.83 10.60 3.86
CA LEU A 253 -9.12 11.26 3.66
C LEU A 253 -9.58 12.00 4.92
N TYR A 254 -9.45 11.36 6.08
CA TYR A 254 -9.78 11.97 7.37
C TYR A 254 -8.97 13.26 7.59
N ALA A 255 -7.65 13.24 7.36
CA ALA A 255 -6.77 14.39 7.51
C ALA A 255 -7.18 15.58 6.64
N GLY A 256 -7.46 15.34 5.35
CA GLY A 256 -7.84 16.43 4.45
C GLY A 256 -9.20 17.07 4.78
N LEU A 257 -10.11 16.33 5.42
CA LEU A 257 -11.40 16.86 5.88
C LEU A 257 -11.34 17.44 7.30
N ARG A 258 -10.41 16.97 8.13
CA ARG A 258 -10.14 17.47 9.49
C ARG A 258 -9.45 18.82 9.44
N ASP A 259 -8.45 18.95 8.57
CA ASP A 259 -7.63 20.15 8.42
C ASP A 259 -7.74 20.72 6.98
N PRO A 260 -8.92 21.26 6.59
CA PRO A 260 -9.09 21.86 5.28
C PRO A 260 -8.06 22.95 5.01
N GLY A 261 -7.34 22.82 3.90
CA GLY A 261 -6.33 23.79 3.50
C GLY A 261 -4.91 23.45 3.93
N GLU A 262 -4.65 22.28 4.53
CA GLU A 262 -3.27 21.83 4.76
C GLU A 262 -2.69 21.01 3.60
N TYR A 263 -3.57 20.37 2.81
CA TYR A 263 -3.22 19.53 1.65
C TYR A 263 -4.12 19.87 0.46
N GLY A 264 -3.51 20.18 -0.68
CA GLY A 264 -4.21 20.51 -1.92
C GLY A 264 -4.67 19.27 -2.67
N THR A 265 -4.07 18.11 -2.42
CA THR A 265 -4.41 16.86 -3.10
C THR A 265 -4.30 15.67 -2.15
N LEU A 266 -5.29 14.78 -2.19
CA LEU A 266 -5.33 13.54 -1.42
C LEU A 266 -5.26 12.34 -2.38
N GLY A 267 -4.29 11.45 -2.18
CA GLY A 267 -4.17 10.16 -2.87
C GLY A 267 -4.74 9.04 -2.00
N VAL A 268 -6.00 8.70 -2.21
CA VAL A 268 -6.76 7.74 -1.40
C VAL A 268 -6.86 6.41 -2.15
N PHE A 269 -5.95 5.49 -1.84
CA PHE A 269 -5.87 4.18 -2.50
C PHE A 269 -6.58 3.11 -1.66
N SER A 270 -7.46 2.32 -2.26
CA SER A 270 -8.14 1.18 -1.63
C SER A 270 -8.58 1.44 -0.17
N PRO A 271 -9.32 2.53 0.13
CA PRO A 271 -9.47 2.98 1.51
C PRO A 271 -10.30 2.00 2.36
N ALA A 272 -9.75 1.59 3.49
CA ALA A 272 -10.42 0.74 4.46
C ALA A 272 -11.39 1.55 5.32
N ILE A 273 -12.57 1.87 4.78
CA ILE A 273 -13.56 2.75 5.43
C ILE A 273 -14.53 2.03 6.38
N PHE A 274 -14.43 0.70 6.51
CA PHE A 274 -15.26 -0.13 7.38
C PHE A 274 -15.11 0.09 8.91
N PRO A 275 -14.00 0.62 9.46
CA PRO A 275 -13.85 0.72 10.92
C PRO A 275 -14.98 1.46 11.62
N ALA A 276 -15.31 1.01 12.84
CA ALA A 276 -16.39 1.54 13.67
C ALA A 276 -17.74 1.61 12.92
N ASP A 277 -18.08 0.53 12.19
CA ASP A 277 -19.31 0.45 11.39
C ASP A 277 -19.42 1.62 10.39
N PHE A 278 -18.37 1.86 9.61
CA PHE A 278 -18.31 2.96 8.64
C PHE A 278 -18.45 4.38 9.24
N GLU A 279 -17.89 4.62 10.44
CA GLU A 279 -18.00 5.92 11.13
C GLU A 279 -17.47 7.09 10.30
N LEU A 280 -16.47 6.87 9.43
CA LEU A 280 -15.96 7.91 8.53
C LEU A 280 -17.07 8.56 7.71
N LEU A 281 -18.00 7.76 7.19
CA LEU A 281 -19.09 8.25 6.33
C LEU A 281 -20.02 9.18 7.10
N ARG A 282 -20.34 8.86 8.36
CA ARG A 282 -21.15 9.72 9.24
C ARG A 282 -20.37 10.96 9.65
N TRP A 283 -19.12 10.78 10.05
CA TRP A 283 -18.24 11.86 10.50
C TRP A 283 -18.01 12.92 9.41
N MET A 284 -17.90 12.53 8.13
CA MET A 284 -17.68 13.49 7.05
C MET A 284 -18.93 14.28 6.62
N GLU A 285 -20.14 13.93 7.08
CA GLU A 285 -21.39 14.57 6.62
C GLU A 285 -21.43 16.09 6.87
N SER A 286 -20.86 16.56 7.98
CA SER A 286 -20.80 18.00 8.32
C SER A 286 -19.49 18.71 7.91
N ARG A 287 -18.61 18.04 7.16
CA ARG A 287 -17.27 18.53 6.82
C ARG A 287 -17.08 18.75 5.32
N SER A 288 -16.21 19.69 4.98
CA SER A 288 -15.86 20.03 3.59
C SER A 288 -14.46 20.60 3.48
N ALA A 289 -13.78 20.29 2.37
CA ALA A 289 -12.48 20.83 2.00
C ALA A 289 -12.52 21.33 0.54
N GLN A 290 -13.24 22.44 0.33
CA GLN A 290 -13.58 22.98 -1.01
C GLN A 290 -12.36 23.34 -1.88
N GLY A 291 -11.17 23.47 -1.30
CA GLY A 291 -9.91 23.71 -2.04
C GLY A 291 -9.17 22.43 -2.44
N THR A 292 -9.54 21.27 -1.88
CA THR A 292 -8.79 20.02 -1.99
C THR A 292 -9.29 19.17 -3.16
N ARG A 293 -8.37 18.53 -3.87
CA ARG A 293 -8.67 17.52 -4.91
C ARG A 293 -8.45 16.12 -4.33
N VAL A 294 -9.28 15.16 -4.70
CA VAL A 294 -9.20 13.78 -4.19
C VAL A 294 -9.07 12.81 -5.36
N TRP A 295 -7.95 12.09 -5.41
CA TRP A 295 -7.83 10.84 -6.14
C TRP A 295 -8.36 9.73 -5.24
N LEU A 296 -9.36 9.00 -5.71
CA LEU A 296 -9.92 7.85 -5.02
C LEU A 296 -9.81 6.65 -5.95
N ASP A 297 -9.16 5.58 -5.51
CA ASP A 297 -9.11 4.35 -6.28
C ASP A 297 -9.33 3.07 -5.48
N MET A 298 -9.60 2.00 -6.20
CA MET A 298 -9.84 0.65 -5.70
C MET A 298 -9.64 -0.35 -6.85
N GLY A 299 -9.15 -1.55 -6.57
CA GLY A 299 -9.20 -2.69 -7.49
C GLY A 299 -10.53 -3.43 -7.42
N ASP A 300 -10.93 -4.08 -8.51
CA ASP A 300 -12.18 -4.88 -8.54
C ASP A 300 -12.02 -6.33 -8.02
N HIS A 301 -10.84 -6.70 -7.51
CA HIS A 301 -10.57 -7.98 -6.85
C HIS A 301 -10.19 -7.78 -5.36
N GLU A 302 -10.77 -6.78 -4.71
CA GLU A 302 -10.53 -6.47 -3.30
C GLU A 302 -11.63 -7.07 -2.40
N GLY A 303 -11.37 -8.26 -1.88
CA GLY A 303 -12.23 -9.00 -0.96
C GLY A 303 -12.02 -10.51 -1.09
N ASP A 304 -12.83 -11.30 -0.38
CA ASP A 304 -12.69 -12.77 -0.36
C ASP A 304 -13.43 -13.47 -1.52
N SER A 305 -14.28 -12.73 -2.23
CA SER A 305 -15.04 -13.22 -3.38
C SER A 305 -15.38 -12.10 -4.35
N LEU A 306 -15.73 -12.45 -5.59
CA LEU A 306 -16.21 -11.49 -6.60
C LEU A 306 -17.44 -10.72 -6.13
N ALA A 307 -18.33 -11.36 -5.37
CA ALA A 307 -19.51 -10.71 -4.81
C ALA A 307 -19.10 -9.66 -3.76
N GLY A 308 -18.23 -10.04 -2.80
CA GLY A 308 -17.71 -9.11 -1.79
C GLY A 308 -16.90 -7.97 -2.40
N ALA A 309 -16.08 -8.25 -3.43
CA ALA A 309 -15.35 -7.22 -4.14
C ALA A 309 -16.29 -6.24 -4.87
N ALA A 310 -17.38 -6.73 -5.47
CA ALA A 310 -18.40 -5.87 -6.08
C ALA A 310 -19.10 -4.96 -5.03
N GLU A 311 -19.36 -5.48 -3.82
CA GLU A 311 -19.87 -4.66 -2.70
C GLU A 311 -18.87 -3.58 -2.29
N THR A 312 -17.59 -3.91 -2.14
CA THR A 312 -16.51 -2.96 -1.83
C THR A 312 -16.40 -1.87 -2.91
N VAL A 313 -16.52 -2.23 -4.19
CA VAL A 313 -16.53 -1.28 -5.31
C VAL A 313 -17.76 -0.36 -5.23
N ALA A 314 -18.94 -0.89 -4.92
CA ALA A 314 -20.16 -0.08 -4.74
C ALA A 314 -20.02 0.90 -3.57
N ILE A 315 -19.43 0.49 -2.45
CA ILE A 315 -19.12 1.35 -1.30
C ILE A 315 -18.14 2.48 -1.72
N THR A 316 -17.14 2.16 -2.53
CA THR A 316 -16.17 3.17 -3.05
C THR A 316 -16.86 4.17 -3.98
N HIS A 317 -17.82 3.73 -4.80
CA HIS A 317 -18.65 4.62 -5.60
C HIS A 317 -19.52 5.56 -4.73
N ASP A 318 -20.13 5.05 -3.65
CA ASP A 318 -20.90 5.87 -2.70
C ASP A 318 -20.02 6.91 -2.02
N LEU A 319 -18.83 6.51 -1.55
CA LEU A 319 -17.84 7.43 -0.99
C LEU A 319 -17.50 8.56 -1.97
N ALA A 320 -17.22 8.22 -3.23
CA ALA A 320 -16.95 9.22 -4.27
C ALA A 320 -18.12 10.19 -4.46
N ALA A 321 -19.36 9.69 -4.46
CA ALA A 321 -20.56 10.51 -4.60
C ALA A 321 -20.74 11.48 -3.43
N ARG A 322 -20.51 11.03 -2.18
CA ARG A 322 -20.57 11.87 -0.98
C ARG A 322 -19.46 12.92 -0.92
N LEU A 323 -18.29 12.63 -1.49
CA LEU A 323 -17.16 13.56 -1.54
C LEU A 323 -17.35 14.69 -2.56
N ARG A 324 -17.97 14.43 -3.72
CA ARG A 324 -18.14 15.43 -4.79
C ARG A 324 -18.68 16.80 -4.33
N PRO A 325 -19.70 16.92 -3.47
CA PRO A 325 -20.16 18.23 -2.99
C PRO A 325 -19.25 18.86 -1.91
N LYS A 326 -18.29 18.11 -1.35
CA LYS A 326 -17.46 18.51 -0.20
C LYS A 326 -16.07 18.98 -0.59
N VAL A 327 -15.60 18.64 -1.79
CA VAL A 327 -14.23 18.91 -2.25
C VAL A 327 -14.22 19.51 -3.65
N ARG A 328 -13.08 20.04 -4.09
CA ARG A 328 -12.94 20.69 -5.40
C ARG A 328 -13.16 19.74 -6.57
N GLU A 329 -12.59 18.55 -6.46
CA GLU A 329 -12.58 17.54 -7.53
C GLU A 329 -12.45 16.14 -6.92
N VAL A 330 -13.19 15.17 -7.46
CA VAL A 330 -13.00 13.74 -7.16
C VAL A 330 -12.71 13.00 -8.47
N LYS A 331 -11.52 12.43 -8.58
CA LYS A 331 -11.12 11.49 -9.64
C LYS A 331 -11.25 10.08 -9.09
N LEU A 332 -12.30 9.36 -9.50
CA LEU A 332 -12.52 7.96 -9.14
C LEU A 332 -11.94 7.03 -10.21
N THR A 333 -11.16 6.03 -9.79
CA THR A 333 -10.60 4.99 -10.67
C THR A 333 -10.86 3.60 -10.08
N ILE A 334 -11.56 2.73 -10.81
CA ILE A 334 -11.68 1.30 -10.48
C ILE A 334 -10.78 0.53 -11.43
N ALA A 335 -9.78 -0.18 -10.90
CA ALA A 335 -8.79 -0.87 -11.70
C ALA A 335 -9.16 -2.36 -11.90
N PRO A 336 -9.37 -2.81 -13.16
CA PRO A 336 -9.70 -4.20 -13.45
C PRO A 336 -8.55 -5.16 -13.13
N GLY A 337 -8.84 -6.28 -12.49
CA GLY A 337 -7.85 -7.31 -12.12
C GLY A 337 -6.98 -6.95 -10.91
N HIS A 338 -7.19 -5.79 -10.29
CA HIS A 338 -6.33 -5.30 -9.21
C HIS A 338 -6.82 -5.77 -7.84
N TRP A 339 -5.86 -6.16 -6.99
CA TRP A 339 -6.06 -6.70 -5.65
C TRP A 339 -5.66 -5.67 -4.57
N HIS A 340 -5.85 -6.02 -3.29
CA HIS A 340 -5.49 -5.19 -2.14
C HIS A 340 -4.02 -5.39 -1.74
N ASP A 341 -3.09 -5.02 -2.62
CA ASP A 341 -1.65 -5.23 -2.41
C ASP A 341 -0.74 -4.14 -3.03
N GLU A 342 0.55 -4.21 -2.67
CA GLU A 342 1.59 -3.29 -3.15
C GLU A 342 1.81 -3.34 -4.65
N ALA A 343 1.62 -4.50 -5.31
CA ALA A 343 1.81 -4.62 -6.74
C ALA A 343 0.74 -3.83 -7.50
N ALA A 344 -0.52 -3.94 -7.05
CA ALA A 344 -1.66 -3.24 -7.59
C ALA A 344 -1.60 -1.74 -7.28
N TRP A 345 -1.13 -1.32 -6.10
CA TRP A 345 -0.92 0.11 -5.81
C TRP A 345 0.22 0.70 -6.64
N ARG A 346 1.36 0.00 -6.77
CA ARG A 346 2.47 0.38 -7.66
C ARG A 346 2.01 0.59 -9.10
N ALA A 347 1.11 -0.26 -9.60
CA ALA A 347 0.60 -0.16 -10.96
C ALA A 347 -0.25 1.12 -11.18
N ARG A 348 -1.00 1.57 -10.17
CA ARG A 348 -1.88 2.75 -10.25
C ARG A 348 -1.21 4.06 -9.84
N PHE A 349 -0.16 3.98 -9.02
CA PHE A 349 0.50 5.15 -8.46
C PHE A 349 1.03 6.16 -9.50
N PRO A 350 1.59 5.76 -10.67
CA PRO A 350 1.99 6.70 -11.71
C PRO A 350 0.86 7.59 -12.22
N ASP A 351 -0.35 7.06 -12.36
CA ASP A 351 -1.51 7.82 -12.87
C ASP A 351 -1.96 8.88 -11.86
N PHE A 352 -1.92 8.53 -10.56
CA PHE A 352 -2.13 9.50 -9.48
C PHE A 352 -1.09 10.62 -9.51
N LEU A 353 0.19 10.27 -9.59
CA LEU A 353 1.26 11.27 -9.61
C LEU A 353 1.10 12.22 -10.79
N MET A 354 0.79 11.70 -11.98
CA MET A 354 0.55 12.50 -13.17
C MET A 354 -0.63 13.45 -12.97
N TRP A 355 -1.79 12.92 -12.55
CA TRP A 355 -3.00 13.72 -12.32
C TRP A 355 -2.82 14.79 -11.23
N TRP A 356 -2.02 14.49 -10.20
CA TRP A 356 -1.66 15.46 -9.17
C TRP A 356 -0.78 16.57 -9.75
N LEU A 357 0.33 16.22 -10.40
CA LEU A 357 1.36 17.16 -10.85
C LEU A 357 0.89 18.03 -12.02
N GLU A 358 0.14 17.48 -12.98
CA GLU A 358 -0.48 18.27 -14.05
C GLU A 358 -1.51 19.27 -13.49
N GLY A 359 -2.24 18.87 -12.45
CA GLY A 359 -3.24 19.72 -11.82
C GLY A 359 -2.67 20.90 -11.02
N LEU A 360 -1.33 21.00 -10.88
CA LEU A 360 -0.65 22.16 -10.31
C LEU A 360 -0.50 23.32 -11.32
N GLY A 361 -0.56 23.05 -12.63
CA GLY A 361 -0.32 24.03 -13.71
C GLY A 361 1.15 24.49 -13.84
N GLU A 362 1.46 25.31 -14.86
CA GLU A 362 2.83 25.78 -15.14
C GLU A 362 3.47 26.58 -13.97
N ALA A 363 2.66 27.34 -13.22
CA ALA A 363 3.11 28.08 -12.04
C ALA A 363 3.41 27.18 -10.83
N GLY A 364 2.91 25.94 -10.83
CA GLY A 364 3.09 24.97 -9.74
C GLY A 364 4.24 23.98 -9.94
N LEU A 365 4.87 23.96 -11.13
CA LEU A 365 6.05 23.13 -11.45
C LEU A 365 7.36 23.92 -11.42
N SER A 366 7.30 25.25 -11.52
CA SER A 366 8.47 26.12 -11.37
C SER A 366 8.85 26.28 -9.88
N PRO A 367 10.15 26.25 -9.51
CA PRO A 367 10.57 26.64 -8.18
C PRO A 367 10.11 28.07 -7.91
N ALA A 368 9.55 28.33 -6.72
CA ALA A 368 9.10 29.67 -6.37
C ALA A 368 10.27 30.66 -6.52
N PRO A 369 10.07 31.86 -7.10
CA PRO A 369 11.12 32.85 -7.15
C PRO A 369 11.58 33.16 -5.73
N HIS A 370 12.90 33.15 -5.50
CA HIS A 370 13.48 33.66 -4.27
C HIS A 370 12.93 35.08 -4.02
N PRO A 371 12.42 35.40 -2.82
CA PRO A 371 12.20 36.79 -2.48
C PRO A 371 13.57 37.47 -2.51
N ALA A 372 13.73 38.42 -3.43
CA ALA A 372 14.81 39.39 -3.38
C ALA A 372 14.51 40.32 -2.20
N ASP A 373 15.22 40.13 -1.08
CA ASP A 373 16.19 41.08 -0.52
C ASP A 373 16.68 40.60 0.86
#